data_AF-A0A382DB49-F1
#
_entry.id   AF-A0A382DB49-F1
#
_cell.length_a   1.000
_cell.length_b   1.000
_cell.length_c   1.000
_cell.angle_alpha   90.00
_cell.angle_beta   90.00
_cell.angle_gamma   90.00
#
_symmetry.space_group_name_H-M   'P 1'
#
loop_
_entity.id
_entity.type
_entity.pdbx_description
1 polymer ?
#
loop_
_entity_poly.entity_id
_entity_poly.type
_entity_poly.pdbx_seq_one_letter_code
_entity_poly.pdbx_strand_id
1 'polypeptide(L)'
;MYDVGGIPHLQWNGIEAVVGAGAPWWDRYEDYYPMVVDYSNQQTPFEIEITGEYISGNPIVSYEIELVWNDNGRPDRPPQNMALEVIVAEDSILSWWSTPQVWHYARNVSRDFLTFHDENKNHITIDVGETQTFSGSFAISDSWVGDNLKIIAIVQDLDAYEVSQSEIASVLRDLDQDVDDDGIPNTQDNCPEVHNVTQDDLDGDDIGDACDFCNDLVNALGNVNLDASGEDYIPIIDVADVLAFSDLLNNTGLPPNDCQQVDLLEDGTINDWDLLVLVEMVMNGGN
;
A
#
# COMPACT_ATOMS: atom_id res chain seq x y z
N MET A 1 0.96 -29.89 -0.89
CA MET A 1 0.33 -29.16 0.24
C MET A 1 1.15 -29.49 1.48
N TYR A 2 1.65 -28.48 2.18
CA TYR A 2 2.58 -28.64 3.29
C TYR A 2 2.10 -29.71 4.28
N ASP A 3 2.99 -30.59 4.75
CA ASP A 3 2.66 -31.59 5.77
C ASP A 3 2.40 -30.89 7.11
N VAL A 4 1.17 -30.39 7.29
CA VAL A 4 0.76 -29.61 8.47
C VAL A 4 0.81 -30.50 9.71
N GLY A 5 1.78 -30.25 10.59
CA GLY A 5 2.04 -31.05 11.79
C GLY A 5 1.12 -30.74 12.98
N GLY A 6 0.38 -29.63 12.96
CA GLY A 6 -0.57 -29.24 14.01
C GLY A 6 -1.11 -27.82 13.82
N ILE A 7 -2.26 -27.48 14.42
CA ILE A 7 -2.88 -26.15 14.33
C ILE A 7 -2.78 -25.47 15.70
N PRO A 8 -2.32 -24.20 15.80
CA PRO A 8 -1.92 -23.30 14.70
C PRO A 8 -0.58 -23.68 14.04
N HIS A 9 -0.54 -23.56 12.70
CA HIS A 9 0.64 -23.74 11.84
C HIS A 9 0.90 -22.44 11.09
N LEU A 10 2.17 -22.10 10.88
CA LEU A 10 2.59 -20.99 10.05
C LEU A 10 3.66 -21.48 9.07
N GLN A 11 3.55 -21.05 7.81
CA GLN A 11 4.52 -21.32 6.77
C GLN A 11 5.09 -19.98 6.29
N TRP A 12 6.38 -19.75 6.51
CA TRP A 12 7.08 -18.54 6.09
C TRP A 12 7.68 -18.74 4.70
N ASN A 13 7.34 -17.86 3.77
CA ASN A 13 7.73 -17.88 2.36
C ASN A 13 7.63 -19.28 1.71
N GLY A 14 6.69 -20.09 2.18
CA GLY A 14 6.51 -21.47 1.71
C GLY A 14 7.56 -22.49 2.16
N ILE A 15 8.70 -22.10 2.74
CA ILE A 15 9.80 -23.04 3.02
C ILE A 15 10.03 -23.32 4.51
N GLU A 16 9.73 -22.36 5.40
CA GLU A 16 10.01 -22.51 6.84
C GLU A 16 8.71 -22.71 7.63
N ALA A 17 8.62 -23.85 8.34
CA ALA A 17 7.41 -24.27 9.03
C ALA A 17 7.51 -24.05 10.55
N VAL A 18 6.52 -23.38 11.12
CA VAL A 18 6.42 -23.14 12.56
C VAL A 18 5.12 -23.73 13.10
N VAL A 19 5.25 -24.77 13.93
CA VAL A 19 4.12 -25.42 14.61
C VAL A 19 3.92 -24.82 16.00
N GLY A 20 2.67 -24.55 16.37
CA GLY A 20 2.33 -24.04 17.71
C GLY A 20 2.45 -22.52 17.85
N ALA A 21 2.18 -21.78 16.77
CA ALA A 21 2.14 -20.32 16.72
C ALA A 21 1.02 -19.66 17.58
N GLY A 22 0.63 -20.27 18.71
CA GLY A 22 -0.39 -19.78 19.63
C GLY A 22 0.15 -18.92 20.77
N ALA A 23 1.45 -18.57 20.75
CA ALA A 23 2.03 -17.63 21.70
C ALA A 23 1.88 -16.19 21.17
N PRO A 24 1.69 -15.19 22.05
CA PRO A 24 1.67 -13.78 21.66
C PRO A 24 2.94 -13.38 20.89
N TRP A 25 2.82 -12.42 19.98
CA TRP A 25 3.94 -11.98 19.14
C TRP A 25 5.17 -11.58 19.96
N TRP A 26 5.02 -10.89 21.08
CA TRP A 26 6.15 -10.45 21.91
C TRP A 26 6.95 -11.61 22.53
N ASP A 27 6.33 -12.77 22.75
CA ASP A 27 7.02 -13.96 23.26
C ASP A 27 7.80 -14.70 22.15
N ARG A 28 7.49 -14.41 20.89
CA ARG A 28 8.07 -15.05 19.69
C ARG A 28 8.88 -14.09 18.85
N TYR A 29 8.92 -12.82 19.20
CA TYR A 29 9.58 -11.77 18.43
C TYR A 29 11.05 -12.10 18.21
N GLU A 30 11.78 -12.44 19.26
CA GLU A 30 13.21 -12.79 19.19
C GLU A 30 13.45 -14.08 18.36
N ASP A 31 12.48 -14.99 18.33
CA ASP A 31 12.55 -16.21 17.52
C ASP A 31 12.39 -15.88 16.02
N TYR A 32 11.53 -14.93 15.66
CA TYR A 32 11.24 -14.56 14.27
C TYR A 32 12.10 -13.42 13.73
N TYR A 33 12.65 -12.56 14.60
CA TYR A 33 13.38 -11.37 14.20
C TYR A 33 14.55 -11.65 13.24
N PRO A 34 15.42 -12.65 13.49
CA PRO A 34 16.51 -12.96 12.56
C PRO A 34 16.01 -13.36 11.17
N MET A 35 14.90 -14.09 11.11
CA MET A 35 14.29 -14.55 9.87
C MET A 35 13.62 -13.39 9.11
N VAL A 36 12.92 -12.48 9.80
CA VAL A 36 12.34 -11.28 9.20
C VAL A 36 13.45 -10.38 8.63
N VAL A 37 14.55 -10.19 9.36
CA VAL A 37 15.70 -9.40 8.89
C VAL A 37 16.36 -10.07 7.69
N ASP A 38 16.52 -11.40 7.69
CA ASP A 38 17.09 -12.13 6.56
C ASP A 38 16.22 -11.94 5.30
N TYR A 39 14.92 -12.20 5.40
CA TYR A 39 14.00 -12.04 4.27
C TYR A 39 13.85 -10.59 3.81
N SER A 40 13.90 -9.61 4.71
CA SER A 40 13.86 -8.20 4.33
C SER A 40 15.09 -7.75 3.53
N ASN A 41 16.23 -8.45 3.68
CA ASN A 41 17.44 -8.18 2.89
C ASN A 41 17.48 -8.99 1.59
N GLN A 42 16.66 -10.03 1.48
CA GLN A 42 16.47 -10.73 0.23
C GLN A 42 15.72 -9.83 -0.73
N GLN A 43 16.23 -9.72 -1.94
CA GLN A 43 15.54 -9.02 -2.99
C GLN A 43 14.78 -10.06 -3.83
N THR A 44 13.73 -9.66 -4.54
CA THR A 44 13.05 -10.46 -5.60
C THR A 44 13.10 -9.77 -6.97
N PRO A 45 13.34 -10.45 -8.11
CA PRO A 45 13.47 -9.78 -9.40
C PRO A 45 12.10 -9.48 -10.02
N PHE A 46 11.04 -9.81 -9.29
CA PHE A 46 9.67 -9.67 -9.70
C PHE A 46 9.04 -8.44 -9.05
N GLU A 47 8.38 -7.64 -9.85
CA GLU A 47 7.46 -6.61 -9.40
C GLU A 47 6.06 -7.03 -9.81
N ILE A 48 5.12 -6.91 -8.88
CA ILE A 48 3.72 -7.25 -9.10
C ILE A 48 2.94 -5.95 -8.98
N GLU A 49 2.11 -5.66 -9.96
CA GLU A 49 1.11 -4.60 -9.89
C GLU A 49 -0.27 -5.22 -10.03
N ILE A 50 -1.14 -4.98 -9.06
CA ILE A 50 -2.52 -5.49 -9.06
C ILE A 50 -3.44 -4.33 -9.36
N THR A 51 -4.17 -4.42 -10.47
CA THR A 51 -5.23 -3.50 -10.84
C THR A 51 -6.53 -4.27 -11.03
N GLY A 52 -7.62 -3.56 -11.26
CA GLY A 52 -8.90 -4.20 -11.48
C GLY A 52 -10.05 -3.22 -11.50
N GLU A 53 -11.25 -3.78 -11.41
CA GLU A 53 -12.49 -3.03 -11.39
C GLU A 53 -13.45 -3.70 -10.42
N TYR A 54 -13.91 -2.90 -9.46
CA TYR A 54 -15.05 -3.19 -8.61
C TYR A 54 -16.05 -2.06 -8.77
N ILE A 55 -17.33 -2.42 -8.85
CA ILE A 55 -18.43 -1.46 -8.94
C ILE A 55 -19.37 -1.75 -7.78
N SER A 56 -19.62 -0.75 -6.94
CA SER A 56 -20.58 -0.83 -5.84
C SER A 56 -21.92 -1.42 -6.30
N GLY A 57 -22.36 -2.52 -5.67
CA GLY A 57 -23.58 -3.25 -6.00
C GLY A 57 -23.47 -4.31 -7.10
N ASN A 58 -22.32 -4.45 -7.77
CA ASN A 58 -22.01 -5.59 -8.64
C ASN A 58 -21.24 -6.66 -7.84
N PRO A 59 -21.72 -7.90 -7.75
CA PRO A 59 -21.01 -8.94 -7.00
C PRO A 59 -19.75 -9.44 -7.70
N ILE A 60 -19.44 -8.99 -8.92
CA ILE A 60 -18.26 -9.46 -9.66
C ILE A 60 -17.13 -8.46 -9.50
N VAL A 61 -15.98 -8.95 -9.06
CA VAL A 61 -14.71 -8.22 -9.07
C VAL A 61 -13.87 -8.79 -10.19
N SER A 62 -13.37 -7.93 -11.07
CA SER A 62 -12.36 -8.28 -12.06
C SER A 62 -11.01 -7.74 -11.65
N TYR A 63 -9.95 -8.48 -11.96
CA TYR A 63 -8.59 -8.08 -11.67
C TYR A 63 -7.68 -8.34 -12.87
N GLU A 64 -6.64 -7.54 -12.94
CA GLU A 64 -5.52 -7.68 -13.84
C GLU A 64 -4.23 -7.52 -13.04
N ILE A 65 -3.34 -8.50 -13.16
CA ILE A 65 -2.08 -8.54 -12.43
C ILE A 65 -0.96 -8.49 -13.44
N GLU A 66 -0.19 -7.42 -13.41
CA GLU A 66 1.02 -7.26 -14.18
C GLU A 66 2.21 -7.79 -13.38
N LEU A 67 2.94 -8.72 -13.96
CA LEU A 67 4.19 -9.25 -13.42
C LEU A 67 5.34 -8.79 -14.31
N VAL A 68 6.24 -7.99 -13.75
CA VAL A 68 7.44 -7.53 -14.44
C VAL A 68 8.65 -8.28 -13.89
N TRP A 69 9.51 -8.79 -14.77
CA TRP A 69 10.81 -9.31 -14.37
C TRP A 69 11.91 -8.27 -14.63
N ASN A 70 12.34 -7.60 -13.56
CA ASN A 70 13.47 -6.68 -13.58
C ASN A 70 14.79 -7.39 -13.21
N ASP A 71 15.81 -7.28 -14.06
CA ASP A 71 17.16 -7.73 -13.72
C ASP A 71 17.91 -6.64 -12.96
N ASN A 72 17.83 -6.74 -11.63
CA ASN A 72 18.52 -5.85 -10.69
C ASN A 72 19.98 -6.29 -10.44
N GLY A 73 20.67 -6.81 -11.47
CA GLY A 73 22.08 -7.18 -11.40
C GLY A 73 22.34 -8.43 -10.55
N ARG A 74 21.43 -9.40 -10.61
CA ARG A 74 21.49 -10.56 -9.72
C ARG A 74 22.41 -11.68 -10.17
N PRO A 75 23.03 -12.39 -9.22
CA PRO A 75 23.87 -13.53 -9.55
C PRO A 75 23.07 -14.77 -9.97
N ASP A 76 21.85 -14.94 -9.45
CA ASP A 76 21.07 -16.18 -9.60
C ASP A 76 19.79 -15.96 -10.40
N ARG A 77 19.55 -16.85 -11.38
CA ARG A 77 18.30 -16.91 -12.14
C ARG A 77 17.22 -17.57 -11.25
N PRO A 78 15.99 -17.03 -11.20
CA PRO A 78 14.84 -17.69 -10.59
C PRO A 78 14.61 -19.10 -11.15
N PRO A 79 13.92 -19.97 -10.38
CA PRO A 79 13.50 -21.30 -10.83
C PRO A 79 12.74 -21.25 -12.16
N GLN A 80 12.82 -22.31 -12.97
CA GLN A 80 12.12 -22.37 -14.26
C GLN A 80 10.63 -22.69 -14.13
N ASN A 81 10.20 -23.29 -13.01
CA ASN A 81 8.84 -23.77 -12.81
C ASN A 81 8.08 -22.91 -11.79
N MET A 82 7.70 -21.70 -12.19
CA MET A 82 7.01 -20.75 -11.32
C MET A 82 5.58 -20.47 -11.78
N ALA A 83 4.74 -20.09 -10.83
CA ALA A 83 3.39 -19.59 -11.10
C ALA A 83 3.09 -18.35 -10.26
N LEU A 84 2.21 -17.51 -10.81
CA LEU A 84 1.60 -16.39 -10.10
C LEU A 84 0.29 -16.86 -9.47
N GLU A 85 0.27 -17.02 -8.16
CA GLU A 85 -0.87 -17.54 -7.45
C GLU A 85 -1.73 -16.40 -6.88
N VAL A 86 -3.05 -16.48 -7.06
CA VAL A 86 -4.01 -15.44 -6.65
C VAL A 86 -4.94 -15.99 -5.57
N ILE A 87 -5.02 -15.26 -4.46
CA ILE A 87 -5.82 -15.59 -3.29
C ILE A 87 -6.77 -14.43 -3.02
N VAL A 88 -8.05 -14.74 -2.79
CA VAL A 88 -9.00 -13.77 -2.26
C VAL A 88 -9.02 -13.93 -0.74
N ALA A 89 -8.78 -12.85 -0.01
CA ALA A 89 -8.84 -12.83 1.44
C ALA A 89 -9.87 -11.81 1.91
N GLU A 90 -10.57 -12.12 3.00
CA GLU A 90 -11.44 -11.17 3.68
C GLU A 90 -10.80 -10.78 5.01
N ASP A 91 -10.74 -9.49 5.27
CA ASP A 91 -10.16 -8.93 6.48
C ASP A 91 -11.24 -8.61 7.53
N SER A 92 -10.83 -8.37 8.77
CA SER A 92 -11.71 -7.88 9.83
C SER A 92 -13.01 -8.69 10.06
N ILE A 93 -12.95 -10.02 10.01
CA ILE A 93 -14.15 -10.86 10.23
C ILE A 93 -14.36 -11.10 11.72
N LEU A 94 -15.48 -10.60 12.25
CA LEU A 94 -15.83 -10.84 13.65
C LEU A 94 -16.07 -12.32 13.91
N SER A 95 -15.16 -12.93 14.68
CA SER A 95 -15.10 -14.37 14.91
C SER A 95 -15.07 -14.71 16.40
N TRP A 96 -15.79 -15.75 16.78
CA TRP A 96 -15.78 -16.25 18.15
C TRP A 96 -14.60 -17.20 18.39
N TRP A 97 -13.70 -16.86 19.29
CA TRP A 97 -12.56 -17.69 19.67
C TRP A 97 -12.93 -18.52 20.90
N SER A 98 -13.11 -19.83 20.71
CA SER A 98 -13.55 -20.75 21.77
C SER A 98 -12.59 -20.83 22.97
N THR A 99 -11.32 -20.53 22.75
CA THR A 99 -10.31 -20.27 23.77
C THR A 99 -9.56 -19.02 23.31
N PRO A 100 -9.69 -17.86 23.99
CA PRO A 100 -10.08 -17.68 25.38
C PRO A 100 -11.56 -17.27 25.66
N GLN A 101 -12.51 -17.63 24.79
CA GLN A 101 -13.96 -17.28 24.91
C GLN A 101 -14.24 -15.79 24.71
N VAL A 102 -13.79 -15.26 23.59
CA VAL A 102 -13.87 -13.83 23.28
C VAL A 102 -14.07 -13.63 21.79
N TRP A 103 -14.70 -12.51 21.44
CA TRP A 103 -14.84 -12.08 20.05
C TRP A 103 -13.58 -11.34 19.61
N HIS A 104 -13.03 -11.75 18.47
CA HIS A 104 -11.90 -11.09 17.83
C HIS A 104 -12.15 -10.94 16.34
N TYR A 105 -11.56 -9.91 15.75
CA TYR A 105 -11.51 -9.76 14.31
C TYR A 105 -10.41 -10.67 13.75
N ALA A 106 -10.80 -11.72 13.04
CA ALA A 106 -9.86 -12.52 12.27
C ALA A 106 -9.43 -11.69 11.05
N ARG A 107 -8.11 -11.61 10.85
CA ARG A 107 -7.51 -10.79 9.79
C ARG A 107 -7.07 -11.67 8.62
N ASN A 108 -7.17 -11.13 7.40
CA ASN A 108 -6.72 -11.75 6.14
C ASN A 108 -7.12 -13.24 5.99
N VAL A 109 -8.38 -13.58 6.25
CA VAL A 109 -8.85 -14.96 6.15
C VAL A 109 -9.10 -15.29 4.68
N SER A 110 -8.34 -16.21 4.12
CA SER A 110 -8.53 -16.69 2.75
C SER A 110 -9.95 -17.20 2.54
N ARG A 111 -10.58 -16.70 1.48
CA ARG A 111 -11.93 -17.05 1.03
C ARG A 111 -11.91 -17.93 -0.20
N ASP A 112 -10.98 -17.65 -1.11
CA ASP A 112 -10.82 -18.42 -2.35
C ASP A 112 -9.35 -18.46 -2.80
N PHE A 113 -9.01 -19.52 -3.52
CA PHE A 113 -7.68 -19.78 -4.07
C PHE A 113 -7.81 -19.97 -5.59
N LEU A 114 -7.75 -18.87 -6.33
CA LEU A 114 -8.27 -18.79 -7.70
C LEU A 114 -7.43 -19.54 -8.73
N THR A 115 -6.15 -19.77 -8.46
CA THR A 115 -5.17 -20.29 -9.45
C THR A 115 -4.38 -21.51 -8.94
N PHE A 116 -4.72 -22.00 -7.75
CA PHE A 116 -3.94 -23.03 -7.06
C PHE A 116 -4.11 -24.41 -7.70
N HIS A 117 -5.11 -24.61 -8.55
CA HIS A 117 -5.36 -25.87 -9.23
C HIS A 117 -4.66 -25.90 -10.59
N ASP A 118 -4.26 -27.09 -11.05
CA ASP A 118 -3.51 -27.23 -12.31
C ASP A 118 -4.30 -26.73 -13.55
N GLU A 119 -5.62 -26.71 -13.46
CA GLU A 119 -6.53 -26.26 -14.52
C GLU A 119 -6.63 -24.73 -14.67
N ASN A 120 -6.32 -23.98 -13.62
CA ASN A 120 -6.37 -22.53 -13.58
C ASN A 120 -5.03 -21.90 -13.17
N LYS A 121 -3.94 -22.67 -13.28
CA LYS A 121 -2.61 -22.24 -12.88
C LYS A 121 -2.04 -21.19 -13.81
N ASN A 122 -1.56 -20.10 -13.22
CA ASN A 122 -0.95 -18.99 -13.94
C ASN A 122 0.55 -19.20 -14.05
N HIS A 123 0.97 -20.04 -14.99
CA HIS A 123 2.40 -20.27 -15.23
C HIS A 123 3.11 -19.01 -15.72
N ILE A 124 4.25 -18.72 -15.11
CA ILE A 124 5.12 -17.61 -15.50
C ILE A 124 6.04 -18.10 -16.62
N THR A 125 6.03 -17.40 -17.76
CA THR A 125 6.77 -17.79 -18.98
C THR A 125 7.69 -16.70 -19.51
N ILE A 126 7.74 -15.54 -18.84
CA ILE A 126 8.58 -14.41 -19.22
C ILE A 126 10.06 -14.60 -18.87
N ASP A 127 10.91 -13.93 -19.64
CA ASP A 127 12.33 -13.75 -19.37
C ASP A 127 12.63 -12.33 -18.82
N VAL A 128 13.91 -12.07 -18.52
CA VAL A 128 14.40 -10.77 -18.01
C VAL A 128 13.99 -9.60 -18.91
N GLY A 129 13.41 -8.57 -18.31
CA GLY A 129 12.96 -7.34 -18.97
C GLY A 129 11.63 -7.47 -19.69
N GLU A 130 10.95 -8.61 -19.54
CA GLU A 130 9.61 -8.83 -20.07
C GLU A 130 8.54 -8.71 -18.98
N THR A 131 7.32 -8.49 -19.44
CA THR A 131 6.12 -8.35 -18.62
C THR A 131 5.11 -9.43 -19.00
N GLN A 132 4.44 -10.01 -18.01
CA GLN A 132 3.33 -10.94 -18.20
C GLN A 132 2.10 -10.46 -17.45
N THR A 133 0.97 -10.40 -18.13
CA THR A 133 -0.31 -10.02 -17.53
C THR A 133 -1.18 -11.24 -17.29
N PHE A 134 -1.77 -11.32 -16.10
CA PHE A 134 -2.74 -12.34 -15.70
C PHE A 134 -4.06 -11.66 -15.33
N SER A 135 -5.16 -12.08 -15.93
CA SER A 135 -6.48 -11.53 -15.62
C SER A 135 -7.45 -12.60 -15.17
N GLY A 136 -8.43 -12.19 -14.37
CA GLY A 136 -9.45 -13.06 -13.84
C GLY A 136 -10.60 -12.30 -13.21
N SER A 137 -11.56 -13.05 -12.69
CA SER A 137 -12.65 -12.47 -11.91
C SER A 137 -13.16 -13.46 -10.88
N PHE A 138 -13.76 -12.94 -9.82
CA PHE A 138 -14.43 -13.74 -8.81
C PHE A 138 -15.74 -13.06 -8.39
N ALA A 139 -16.65 -13.87 -7.85
CA ALA A 139 -17.93 -13.38 -7.35
C ALA A 139 -17.88 -13.26 -5.83
N ILE A 140 -18.20 -12.09 -5.30
CA ILE A 140 -18.43 -11.82 -3.89
C ILE A 140 -19.66 -12.61 -3.46
N SER A 141 -19.49 -13.45 -2.44
CA SER A 141 -20.60 -14.17 -1.82
C SER A 141 -21.42 -13.24 -0.93
N ASP A 142 -22.74 -13.46 -0.84
CA ASP A 142 -23.64 -12.75 0.09
C ASP A 142 -23.20 -12.79 1.57
N SER A 143 -22.31 -13.74 1.92
CA SER A 143 -21.78 -13.88 3.29
C SER A 143 -20.46 -13.14 3.53
N TRP A 144 -19.90 -12.47 2.52
CA TRP A 144 -18.66 -11.71 2.62
C TRP A 144 -18.99 -10.22 2.71
N VAL A 145 -18.15 -9.48 3.44
CA VAL A 145 -18.21 -8.02 3.44
C VAL A 145 -17.27 -7.53 2.34
N GLY A 146 -17.85 -7.05 1.23
CA GLY A 146 -17.11 -6.60 0.03
C GLY A 146 -15.97 -5.63 0.36
N ASP A 147 -16.25 -4.66 1.24
CA ASP A 147 -15.33 -3.60 1.68
C ASP A 147 -14.05 -4.13 2.36
N ASN A 148 -14.08 -5.36 2.88
CA ASN A 148 -12.94 -5.98 3.55
C ASN A 148 -12.19 -6.98 2.66
N LEU A 149 -12.54 -7.08 1.38
CA LEU A 149 -11.88 -8.02 0.47
C LEU A 149 -10.54 -7.49 -0.01
N LYS A 150 -9.61 -8.43 -0.16
CA LYS A 150 -8.28 -8.19 -0.70
C LYS A 150 -7.92 -9.28 -1.69
N ILE A 151 -7.16 -8.89 -2.69
CA ILE A 151 -6.49 -9.80 -3.62
C ILE A 151 -5.03 -9.87 -3.18
N ILE A 152 -4.55 -11.09 -2.95
CA ILE A 152 -3.15 -11.36 -2.65
C ILE A 152 -2.60 -12.13 -3.83
N ALA A 153 -1.57 -11.57 -4.47
CA ALA A 153 -0.84 -12.23 -5.54
C ALA A 153 0.53 -12.66 -5.02
N ILE A 154 0.94 -13.89 -5.29
CA ILE A 154 2.27 -14.40 -4.90
C ILE A 154 2.96 -15.06 -6.09
N VAL A 155 4.27 -14.85 -6.22
CA VAL A 155 5.09 -15.63 -7.15
C VAL A 155 5.66 -16.81 -6.39
N GLN A 156 5.30 -18.03 -6.80
CA GLN A 156 5.69 -19.25 -6.12
C GLN A 156 6.43 -20.21 -7.06
N ASP A 157 7.53 -20.79 -6.57
CA ASP A 157 8.17 -21.96 -7.16
C ASP A 157 7.29 -23.20 -6.93
N LEU A 158 6.89 -23.89 -7.99
CA LEU A 158 6.01 -25.05 -7.90
C LEU A 158 6.72 -26.33 -7.45
N ASP A 159 8.05 -26.37 -7.50
CA ASP A 159 8.85 -27.52 -7.08
C ASP A 159 9.24 -27.40 -5.59
N ALA A 160 9.78 -26.25 -5.19
CA ALA A 160 10.21 -25.99 -3.81
C ALA A 160 9.10 -25.41 -2.91
N TYR A 161 8.03 -24.91 -3.51
CA TYR A 161 6.96 -24.13 -2.86
C TYR A 161 7.39 -22.79 -2.27
N GLU A 162 8.61 -22.35 -2.55
CA GLU A 162 9.14 -21.07 -2.09
C GLU A 162 8.39 -19.90 -2.73
N VAL A 163 8.01 -18.93 -1.91
CA VAL A 163 7.38 -17.68 -2.36
C VAL A 163 8.46 -16.62 -2.51
N SER A 164 8.67 -16.16 -3.73
CA SER A 164 9.70 -15.19 -4.08
C SER A 164 9.20 -13.74 -4.03
N GLN A 165 7.91 -13.49 -4.26
CA GLN A 165 7.33 -12.16 -4.21
C GLN A 165 5.87 -12.25 -3.80
N SER A 166 5.36 -11.21 -3.15
CA SER A 166 3.94 -11.07 -2.82
C SER A 166 3.50 -9.62 -2.89
N GLU A 167 2.30 -9.39 -3.39
CA GLU A 167 1.66 -8.06 -3.39
C GLU A 167 0.20 -8.20 -2.94
N ILE A 168 -0.36 -7.12 -2.38
CA ILE A 168 -1.73 -7.11 -1.87
C ILE A 168 -2.46 -5.85 -2.33
N ALA A 169 -3.67 -6.04 -2.87
CA ALA A 169 -4.57 -4.94 -3.20
C ALA A 169 -5.89 -5.10 -2.45
N SER A 170 -6.37 -4.00 -1.87
CA SER A 170 -7.71 -3.85 -1.33
C SER A 170 -8.71 -3.69 -2.45
N VAL A 171 -9.78 -4.50 -2.46
CA VAL A 171 -10.79 -4.43 -3.52
C VAL A 171 -11.51 -3.08 -3.51
N LEU A 172 -11.83 -2.55 -2.33
CA LEU A 172 -12.49 -1.24 -2.25
C LEU A 172 -11.50 -0.13 -2.57
N ARG A 173 -10.38 -0.03 -1.84
CA ARG A 173 -9.48 1.11 -1.97
C ARG A 173 -8.74 1.16 -3.31
N ASP A 174 -8.32 0.01 -3.84
CA ASP A 174 -7.39 -0.02 -4.98
C ASP A 174 -8.10 -0.37 -6.30
N LEU A 175 -9.28 -0.98 -6.25
CA LEU A 175 -10.03 -1.43 -7.44
C LEU A 175 -11.38 -0.72 -7.61
N ASP A 176 -11.89 0.01 -6.61
CA ASP A 176 -13.05 0.88 -6.79
C ASP A 176 -12.62 2.16 -7.52
N GLN A 177 -13.44 2.59 -8.48
CA GLN A 177 -13.19 3.80 -9.25
C GLN A 177 -13.75 5.06 -8.58
N ASP A 178 -14.62 4.89 -7.58
CA ASP A 178 -15.32 5.95 -6.83
C ASP A 178 -15.57 5.42 -5.41
N VAL A 179 -14.54 5.55 -4.56
CA VAL A 179 -14.48 4.84 -3.25
C VAL A 179 -15.54 5.35 -2.27
N ASP A 180 -16.00 6.59 -2.41
CA ASP A 180 -16.98 7.22 -1.53
C ASP A 180 -18.38 7.41 -2.15
N ASP A 181 -18.58 6.84 -3.35
CA ASP A 181 -19.82 6.82 -4.12
C ASP A 181 -20.42 8.24 -4.31
N ASP A 182 -19.58 9.26 -4.53
CA ASP A 182 -20.01 10.64 -4.75
C ASP A 182 -20.30 10.98 -6.23
N GLY A 183 -19.88 10.11 -7.14
CA GLY A 183 -20.07 10.22 -8.58
C GLY A 183 -18.90 10.88 -9.31
N ILE A 184 -17.82 11.24 -8.62
CA ILE A 184 -16.55 11.70 -9.18
C ILE A 184 -15.55 10.54 -9.11
N PRO A 185 -14.91 10.14 -10.23
CA PRO A 185 -13.91 9.08 -10.18
C PRO A 185 -12.70 9.50 -9.31
N ASN A 186 -12.13 8.59 -8.52
CA ASN A 186 -10.97 8.82 -7.63
C ASN A 186 -9.80 9.56 -8.28
N THR A 187 -9.61 9.39 -9.60
CA THR A 187 -8.53 10.07 -10.38
C THR A 187 -8.78 11.55 -10.66
N GLN A 188 -10.01 12.03 -10.42
CA GLN A 188 -10.48 13.39 -10.63
C GLN A 188 -11.09 13.97 -9.34
N ASP A 189 -11.11 13.20 -8.26
CA ASP A 189 -11.69 13.56 -6.99
C ASP A 189 -10.62 14.17 -6.08
N ASN A 190 -10.86 15.39 -5.59
CA ASN A 190 -9.98 16.06 -4.63
C ASN A 190 -10.15 15.55 -3.19
N CYS A 191 -11.10 14.66 -2.93
CA CYS A 191 -11.27 13.93 -1.67
C CYS A 191 -11.71 12.46 -1.89
N PRO A 192 -10.87 11.57 -2.45
CA PRO A 192 -11.26 10.20 -2.86
C PRO A 192 -11.86 9.27 -1.80
N GLU A 193 -11.83 9.66 -0.52
CA GLU A 193 -12.38 8.87 0.59
C GLU A 193 -13.52 9.61 1.33
N VAL A 194 -13.89 10.83 0.92
CA VAL A 194 -14.84 11.70 1.63
C VAL A 194 -15.81 12.37 0.67
N HIS A 195 -17.01 11.80 0.60
CA HIS A 195 -18.09 12.20 -0.30
C HIS A 195 -18.29 13.72 -0.42
N ASN A 196 -17.93 14.32 -1.57
CA ASN A 196 -17.94 15.76 -1.81
C ASN A 196 -18.22 16.14 -3.29
N VAL A 197 -19.41 15.83 -3.78
CA VAL A 197 -19.87 16.09 -5.16
C VAL A 197 -19.62 17.51 -5.71
N THR A 198 -19.51 18.52 -4.85
CA THR A 198 -19.26 19.90 -5.29
C THR A 198 -17.80 20.15 -5.67
N GLN A 199 -16.87 19.31 -5.19
CA GLN A 199 -15.42 19.43 -5.40
C GLN A 199 -14.94 20.84 -5.07
N ASP A 200 -15.53 21.44 -4.02
CA ASP A 200 -15.12 22.76 -3.52
C ASP A 200 -13.70 22.61 -2.94
N ASP A 201 -12.82 23.51 -3.36
CA ASP A 201 -11.42 23.61 -2.97
C ASP A 201 -11.12 25.12 -2.91
N LEU A 202 -11.25 25.67 -1.70
CA LEU A 202 -11.22 27.11 -1.49
C LEU A 202 -9.82 27.69 -1.68
N ASP A 203 -8.80 26.96 -1.23
CA ASP A 203 -7.40 27.40 -1.23
C ASP A 203 -6.60 26.89 -2.44
N GLY A 204 -7.14 25.97 -3.22
CA GLY A 204 -6.61 25.58 -4.52
C GLY A 204 -5.37 24.71 -4.42
N ASP A 205 -5.25 23.90 -3.38
CA ASP A 205 -4.13 22.97 -3.18
C ASP A 205 -4.42 21.55 -3.71
N ASP A 206 -5.53 21.39 -4.46
CA ASP A 206 -6.05 20.14 -5.00
C ASP A 206 -6.56 19.15 -3.91
N ILE A 207 -6.73 19.61 -2.65
CA ILE A 207 -7.40 18.89 -1.57
C ILE A 207 -8.75 19.56 -1.28
N GLY A 208 -9.84 18.83 -1.41
CA GLY A 208 -11.17 19.44 -1.26
C GLY A 208 -11.47 19.87 0.18
N ASP A 209 -12.30 20.91 0.34
CA ASP A 209 -12.74 21.48 1.63
C ASP A 209 -13.33 20.41 2.59
N ALA A 210 -13.83 19.29 2.04
CA ALA A 210 -14.43 18.20 2.79
C ALA A 210 -13.41 17.32 3.52
N CYS A 211 -12.20 17.18 2.96
CA CYS A 211 -11.11 16.36 3.49
C CYS A 211 -9.87 17.18 3.86
N ASP A 212 -9.87 18.49 3.60
CA ASP A 212 -8.81 19.38 4.02
C ASP A 212 -8.76 19.51 5.56
N PHE A 213 -7.60 19.19 6.12
CA PHE A 213 -7.29 19.36 7.54
C PHE A 213 -6.52 20.66 7.83
N CYS A 214 -6.15 21.40 6.79
CA CYS A 214 -5.34 22.62 6.84
C CYS A 214 -6.13 23.90 7.10
N ASN A 215 -7.46 23.80 7.23
CA ASN A 215 -8.32 24.89 7.65
C ASN A 215 -8.15 26.11 6.72
N ASP A 216 -8.28 25.86 5.42
CA ASP A 216 -8.17 26.83 4.33
C ASP A 216 -6.74 27.39 4.17
N LEU A 217 -5.71 26.55 4.34
CA LEU A 217 -4.30 26.93 4.12
C LEU A 217 -3.69 26.05 3.04
N VAL A 218 -3.12 26.68 2.01
CA VAL A 218 -2.55 25.97 0.85
C VAL A 218 -1.43 25.00 1.27
N ASN A 219 -1.70 23.70 1.13
CA ASN A 219 -0.75 22.62 1.36
C ASN A 219 0.24 22.47 0.18
N ALA A 220 1.19 23.40 0.07
CA ALA A 220 2.16 23.45 -1.02
C ALA A 220 3.59 23.12 -0.58
N LEU A 221 4.30 22.35 -1.41
CA LEU A 221 5.70 21.98 -1.18
C LEU A 221 6.59 23.24 -1.06
N GLY A 222 7.25 23.38 0.10
CA GLY A 222 8.13 24.53 0.39
C GLY A 222 7.42 25.78 0.93
N ASN A 223 6.09 25.81 1.05
CA ASN A 223 5.33 26.87 1.70
C ASN A 223 5.39 26.70 3.23
N VAL A 224 6.54 26.99 3.83
CA VAL A 224 6.80 26.69 5.23
C VAL A 224 6.26 27.77 6.16
N ASN A 225 6.25 29.02 5.69
CA ASN A 225 5.76 30.15 6.47
C ASN A 225 4.20 30.28 6.44
N LEU A 226 3.53 29.52 5.56
CA LEU A 226 2.09 29.52 5.32
C LEU A 226 1.55 30.91 4.92
N ASP A 227 2.29 31.63 4.08
CA ASP A 227 1.91 32.97 3.61
C ASP A 227 0.79 32.96 2.55
N ALA A 228 0.53 31.78 1.97
CA ALA A 228 -0.62 31.47 1.12
C ALA A 228 -1.92 31.36 1.94
N SER A 229 -2.44 32.49 2.42
CA SER A 229 -3.72 32.53 3.15
C SER A 229 -4.54 33.77 2.80
N GLY A 230 -5.87 33.67 2.90
CA GLY A 230 -6.76 34.82 2.73
C GLY A 230 -7.30 35.01 1.31
N GLU A 231 -7.08 36.17 0.68
CA GLU A 231 -7.73 36.51 -0.61
C GLU A 231 -6.93 36.10 -1.86
N ASP A 232 -5.63 35.82 -1.70
CA ASP A 232 -4.74 35.40 -2.78
C ASP A 232 -4.01 34.13 -2.29
N TYR A 233 -4.63 32.96 -2.47
CA TYR A 233 -4.09 31.63 -2.15
C TYR A 233 -2.89 31.24 -3.04
N ILE A 234 -1.93 32.15 -3.17
CA ILE A 234 -0.74 32.00 -4.00
C ILE A 234 0.45 31.91 -3.05
N PRO A 235 1.03 30.72 -2.86
CA PRO A 235 2.22 30.56 -2.02
C PRO A 235 3.42 31.28 -2.63
N ILE A 236 4.13 32.04 -1.79
CA ILE A 236 5.36 32.73 -2.20
C ILE A 236 6.53 31.96 -1.60
N ILE A 237 7.20 31.14 -2.41
CA ILE A 237 8.34 30.35 -1.94
C ILE A 237 9.61 31.22 -1.97
N ASP A 238 9.97 31.80 -0.84
CA ASP A 238 11.08 32.74 -0.74
C ASP A 238 11.99 32.53 0.49
N VAL A 239 12.84 33.53 0.76
CA VAL A 239 13.80 33.47 1.88
C VAL A 239 13.08 33.39 3.24
N ALA A 240 11.85 33.86 3.36
CA ALA A 240 11.04 33.73 4.56
C ALA A 240 10.73 32.26 4.86
N ASP A 241 10.49 31.42 3.85
CA ASP A 241 10.30 29.97 4.04
C ASP A 241 11.57 29.28 4.52
N VAL A 242 12.73 29.66 3.97
CA VAL A 242 14.02 29.14 4.43
C VAL A 242 14.26 29.49 5.89
N LEU A 243 13.90 30.71 6.30
CA LEU A 243 14.01 31.13 7.70
C LEU A 243 13.02 30.38 8.60
N ALA A 244 11.78 30.24 8.15
CA ALA A 244 10.75 29.48 8.85
C ALA A 244 11.17 28.01 9.04
N PHE A 245 11.72 27.38 7.99
CA PHE A 245 12.17 26.00 8.06
C PHE A 245 13.41 25.84 8.96
N SER A 246 14.36 26.77 8.91
CA SER A 246 15.49 26.80 9.84
C SER A 246 15.02 26.91 11.31
N ASP A 247 13.98 27.70 11.58
CA ASP A 247 13.40 27.80 12.92
C ASP A 247 12.66 26.52 13.34
N LEU A 248 11.98 25.85 12.41
CA LEU A 248 11.33 24.56 12.63
C LEU A 248 12.36 23.48 13.01
N LEU A 249 13.46 23.36 12.25
CA LEU A 249 14.55 22.42 12.54
C LEU A 249 15.22 22.67 13.90
N ASN A 250 15.35 23.94 14.30
CA ASN A 250 15.92 24.33 15.58
C ASN A 250 14.91 24.34 16.74
N ASN A 251 13.63 24.06 16.47
CA ASN A 251 12.53 24.12 17.42
C ASN A 251 12.40 25.51 18.08
N THR A 252 12.67 26.57 17.31
CA THR A 252 12.70 27.98 17.73
C THR A 252 11.52 28.77 17.18
N GLY A 253 10.30 28.41 17.58
CA GLY A 253 9.16 29.34 17.54
C GLY A 253 8.10 29.12 16.46
N LEU A 254 8.24 28.11 15.61
CA LEU A 254 7.12 27.59 14.82
C LEU A 254 6.74 26.20 15.35
N PRO A 255 5.51 26.01 15.87
CA PRO A 255 5.02 24.66 16.10
C PRO A 255 4.88 23.98 14.73
N PRO A 256 5.28 22.70 14.59
CA PRO A 256 4.97 21.94 13.39
C PRO A 256 3.46 21.98 13.16
N ASN A 257 3.06 22.40 11.98
CA ASN A 257 1.71 22.21 11.47
C ASN A 257 1.77 21.14 10.37
N ASP A 258 0.76 20.28 10.32
CA ASP A 258 0.69 19.17 9.35
C ASP A 258 0.58 19.69 7.89
N CYS A 259 0.32 20.99 7.71
CA CYS A 259 0.25 21.69 6.42
C CYS A 259 1.60 22.19 5.91
N GLN A 260 2.65 22.10 6.72
CA GLN A 260 3.99 22.51 6.31
C GLN A 260 4.66 21.33 5.60
N GLN A 261 4.61 21.30 4.27
CA GLN A 261 5.31 20.30 3.44
C GLN A 261 6.82 20.59 3.44
N VAL A 262 7.51 19.97 4.40
CA VAL A 262 8.94 20.22 4.69
C VAL A 262 9.86 19.03 4.41
N ASP A 263 9.32 17.87 4.03
CA ASP A 263 10.10 16.74 3.49
C ASP A 263 10.24 16.93 1.97
N LEU A 264 11.27 17.67 1.58
CA LEU A 264 11.47 18.08 0.19
C LEU A 264 12.17 17.01 -0.65
N LEU A 265 12.75 16.01 0.01
CA LEU A 265 13.37 14.86 -0.63
C LEU A 265 12.44 13.64 -0.71
N GLU A 266 11.26 13.71 -0.09
CA GLU A 266 10.28 12.62 0.00
C GLU A 266 10.91 11.32 0.53
N ASP A 267 11.90 11.44 1.43
CA ASP A 267 12.63 10.31 1.98
C ASP A 267 12.13 9.89 3.38
N GLY A 268 11.12 10.60 3.89
CA GLY A 268 10.52 10.39 5.19
C GLY A 268 11.29 11.03 6.34
N THR A 269 12.35 11.80 6.07
CA THR A 269 13.21 12.41 7.10
C THR A 269 13.39 13.91 6.93
N ILE A 270 12.77 14.70 7.81
CA ILE A 270 12.90 16.16 7.81
C ILE A 270 14.23 16.58 8.47
N ASN A 271 15.16 17.13 7.69
CA ASN A 271 16.50 17.50 8.15
C ASN A 271 17.16 18.64 7.33
N ASP A 272 18.45 18.90 7.57
CA ASP A 272 19.20 19.97 6.90
C ASP A 272 19.31 19.78 5.37
N TRP A 273 19.15 18.55 4.86
CA TRP A 273 19.15 18.26 3.42
C TRP A 273 17.90 18.78 2.74
N ASP A 274 16.73 18.70 3.37
CA ASP A 274 15.51 19.33 2.87
C ASP A 274 15.66 20.85 2.84
N LEU A 275 16.25 21.43 3.88
CA LEU A 275 16.53 22.87 3.92
C LEU A 275 17.43 23.31 2.75
N LEU A 276 18.40 22.48 2.37
CA LEU A 276 19.25 22.75 1.20
C LEU A 276 18.44 22.72 -0.10
N VAL A 277 17.50 21.79 -0.25
CA VAL A 277 16.58 21.75 -1.40
C VAL A 277 15.71 23.00 -1.44
N LEU A 278 15.17 23.44 -0.31
CA LEU A 278 14.38 24.68 -0.22
C LEU A 278 15.20 25.90 -0.65
N VAL A 279 16.45 25.99 -0.18
CA VAL A 279 17.38 27.06 -0.59
C VAL A 279 17.62 27.01 -2.09
N GLU A 280 17.80 25.83 -2.68
CA GLU A 280 17.97 25.69 -4.13
C GLU A 280 16.72 26.13 -4.90
N MET A 281 15.51 25.75 -4.44
CA MET A 281 14.24 26.18 -5.03
C MET A 281 14.12 27.71 -5.04
N VAL A 282 14.38 28.36 -3.91
CA VAL A 282 14.34 29.83 -3.79
C VAL A 282 15.41 30.48 -4.69
N MET A 283 16.62 29.92 -4.75
CA MET A 283 17.72 30.46 -5.56
C MET A 283 17.48 30.30 -7.08
N ASN A 284 16.71 29.30 -7.49
CA ASN A 284 16.31 29.09 -8.88
C ASN A 284 15.11 29.95 -9.32
N GLY A 285 14.56 30.76 -8.41
CA GLY A 285 13.55 31.77 -8.71
C GLY A 285 12.37 31.79 -7.75
N GLY A 286 12.23 30.80 -6.85
CA GLY A 286 10.94 30.50 -6.24
C GLY A 286 9.91 30.13 -7.32
N ASN A 287 8.73 29.65 -6.94
CA ASN A 287 7.61 29.66 -7.88
C ASN A 287 7.10 31.09 -8.06
#